data_AF-A0A229SN40-F1
#
_entry.id   AF-A0A229SN40-F1
#
_cell.length_a   1.000
_cell.length_b   1.000
_cell.length_c   1.000
_cell.angle_alpha   90.00
_cell.angle_beta   90.00
_cell.angle_gamma   90.00
#
_symmetry.space_group_name_H-M   'P 1'
#
loop_
_entity.id
_entity.type
_entity.pdbx_description
1 polymer ?
#
loop_
_entity_poly.entity_id
_entity_poly.type
_entity_poly.pdbx_seq_one_letter_code
_entity_poly.pdbx_strand_id
1 'polypeptide(L)'
;MPDRTKPSTAWAAAVVVTAACVLSLASASAASAATTTSCVSGYSIGPPGWHFPSPTVHLGTSCTGFSDGGSPYVFKIAYFNAISTQQPYNTPYYNITATCTAYSYSGTDLVATGCTFSF
;
A
#
# COMPACT_ATOMS: atom_id res chain seq x y z
N MET A 1 -8.68 6.04 -49.99
CA MET A 1 -8.54 4.57 -49.83
C MET A 1 -8.37 3.95 -51.20
N PRO A 2 -7.21 3.33 -51.44
CA PRO A 2 -7.17 1.98 -52.01
C PRO A 2 -6.47 0.98 -51.08
N ASP A 3 -6.88 -0.27 -51.21
CA ASP A 3 -6.67 -1.39 -50.29
C ASP A 3 -5.35 -2.16 -50.48
N ARG A 4 -4.99 -2.80 -49.37
CA ARG A 4 -3.88 -3.69 -49.00
C ARG A 4 -3.56 -4.79 -50.04
N THR A 5 -2.27 -5.07 -50.29
CA THR A 5 -1.73 -6.44 -50.18
C THR A 5 -0.19 -6.52 -50.34
N LYS A 6 0.41 -7.12 -49.29
CA LYS A 6 1.62 -7.97 -49.28
C LYS A 6 3.01 -7.33 -49.15
N PRO A 7 3.74 -7.71 -48.09
CA PRO A 7 5.14 -8.09 -48.21
C PRO A 7 5.33 -9.61 -48.08
N SER A 8 6.16 -10.16 -48.97
CA SER A 8 6.54 -11.56 -49.07
C SER A 8 7.98 -11.74 -48.56
N THR A 9 8.21 -12.80 -47.76
CA THR A 9 9.51 -13.51 -47.52
C THR A 9 10.59 -12.77 -46.70
N ALA A 10 11.41 -13.36 -45.81
CA ALA A 10 11.70 -14.75 -45.49
C ALA A 10 12.47 -14.88 -44.14
N TRP A 11 12.02 -15.83 -43.29
CA TRP A 11 12.76 -16.87 -42.55
C TRP A 11 14.07 -16.60 -41.78
N ALA A 12 14.03 -16.86 -40.46
CA ALA A 12 14.83 -17.86 -39.73
C ALA A 12 14.30 -17.91 -38.27
N ALA A 13 13.37 -18.80 -37.91
CA ALA A 13 13.58 -20.20 -37.55
C ALA A 13 14.60 -20.41 -36.41
N ALA A 14 14.11 -20.44 -35.17
CA ALA A 14 14.63 -21.32 -34.12
C ALA A 14 13.49 -21.65 -33.15
N VAL A 15 12.78 -22.74 -33.47
CA VAL A 15 11.85 -23.41 -32.59
C VAL A 15 12.66 -24.21 -31.58
N VAL A 16 12.46 -23.95 -30.29
CA VAL A 16 12.60 -24.98 -29.25
C VAL A 16 11.28 -25.00 -28.50
N VAL A 17 10.34 -25.79 -29.03
CA VAL A 17 9.18 -26.26 -28.28
C VAL A 17 9.51 -27.67 -27.86
N THR A 18 9.74 -27.89 -26.57
CA THR A 18 9.30 -29.09 -25.85
C THR A 18 9.62 -28.95 -24.37
N ALA A 19 8.60 -28.69 -23.56
CA ALA A 19 8.08 -29.70 -22.64
C ALA A 19 7.07 -29.02 -21.71
N ALA A 20 5.85 -29.53 -21.77
CA ALA A 20 4.77 -29.17 -20.88
C ALA A 20 5.20 -29.32 -19.43
N CYS A 21 5.18 -28.22 -18.70
CA CYS A 21 4.81 -28.25 -17.31
C CYS A 21 3.63 -27.29 -17.18
N VAL A 22 2.44 -27.89 -17.13
CA VAL A 22 1.24 -27.29 -16.57
C VAL A 22 1.53 -27.03 -15.09
N LEU A 23 2.37 -26.03 -14.80
CA LEU A 23 2.36 -25.41 -13.50
C LEU A 23 1.18 -24.46 -13.54
N SER A 24 0.10 -24.96 -12.95
CA SER A 24 -1.09 -24.24 -12.51
C SER A 24 -0.89 -22.73 -12.58
N LEU A 25 -1.74 -22.07 -13.34
CA LEU A 25 -2.08 -20.67 -13.14
C LEU A 25 -2.60 -20.53 -11.69
N ALA A 26 -1.69 -20.56 -10.72
CA ALA A 26 -1.89 -19.88 -9.47
C ALA A 26 -2.06 -18.44 -9.91
N SER A 27 -3.30 -17.99 -9.86
CA SER A 27 -3.72 -16.61 -10.03
C SER A 27 -2.59 -15.75 -9.48
N ALA A 28 -1.89 -15.03 -10.37
CA ALA A 28 -0.93 -14.04 -9.91
C ALA A 28 -1.74 -13.14 -8.99
N SER A 29 -1.56 -13.28 -7.67
CA SER A 29 -2.16 -12.39 -6.69
C SER A 29 -1.86 -11.01 -7.23
N ALA A 30 -2.90 -10.21 -7.42
CA ALA A 30 -2.77 -8.86 -7.92
C ALA A 30 -1.61 -8.23 -7.14
N ALA A 31 -0.48 -8.06 -7.82
CA ALA A 31 0.59 -7.21 -7.33
C ALA A 31 0.05 -5.80 -7.49
N SER A 32 -0.94 -5.47 -6.65
CA SER A 32 -1.26 -4.11 -6.30
C SER A 32 0.05 -3.60 -5.75
N ALA A 33 0.78 -2.82 -6.54
CA ALA A 33 1.83 -1.97 -6.02
C ALA A 33 1.13 -0.88 -5.17
N ALA A 34 0.40 -1.30 -4.13
CA ALA A 34 0.04 -0.48 -3.01
C ALA A 34 1.39 -0.07 -2.42
N THR A 35 1.79 1.17 -2.71
CA THR A 35 3.13 1.67 -2.42
C THR A 35 3.31 1.60 -0.92
N THR A 36 3.95 0.53 -0.46
CA THR A 36 4.11 0.26 0.96
C THR A 36 5.21 1.17 1.46
N THR A 37 4.83 2.14 2.27
CA THR A 37 5.74 3.16 2.77
C THR A 37 6.15 2.80 4.20
N SER A 38 7.45 2.76 4.45
CA SER A 38 8.00 2.55 5.79
C SER A 38 8.03 3.86 6.56
N CYS A 39 7.52 3.83 7.78
CA CYS A 39 7.42 4.96 8.68
C CYS A 39 8.03 4.60 10.03
N VAL A 40 8.86 5.49 10.59
CA VAL A 40 9.50 5.25 11.89
C VAL A 40 8.47 5.27 13.01
N SER A 41 7.53 6.22 12.97
CA SER A 41 6.58 6.43 14.05
C SER A 41 5.24 6.97 13.57
N GLY A 42 4.15 6.59 14.22
CA GLY A 42 2.85 7.20 14.00
C GLY A 42 2.04 7.27 15.29
N TYR A 43 0.99 8.08 15.28
CA TYR A 43 0.02 8.07 16.36
C TYR A 43 -1.40 8.24 15.83
N SER A 44 -2.37 7.77 16.60
CA SER A 44 -3.78 8.01 16.33
C SER A 44 -4.44 8.56 17.59
N ILE A 45 -5.34 9.52 17.44
CA ILE A 45 -6.12 10.04 18.56
C ILE A 45 -7.59 9.64 18.35
N GLY A 46 -8.13 8.90 19.30
CA GLY A 46 -9.54 8.51 19.35
C GLY A 46 -10.30 9.34 20.39
N PRO A 47 -11.30 10.15 19.98
CA PRO A 47 -12.24 10.78 20.90
C PRO A 47 -13.06 9.74 21.70
N PRO A 48 -13.80 10.16 22.74
CA PRO A 48 -14.70 9.26 23.46
C PRO A 48 -15.72 8.61 22.52
N GLY A 49 -15.92 7.29 22.67
CA GLY A 49 -16.87 6.52 21.85
C GLY A 49 -16.38 6.12 20.45
N TRP A 50 -15.13 6.39 20.09
CA TRP A 50 -14.54 5.95 18.82
C TRP A 50 -13.91 4.56 18.93
N HIS A 51 -13.82 3.87 17.78
CA HIS A 51 -13.05 2.63 17.68
C HIS A 51 -11.57 2.90 17.96
N PHE A 52 -10.92 2.01 18.71
CA PHE A 52 -9.53 2.14 19.13
C PHE A 52 -8.68 1.00 18.56
N PRO A 53 -7.58 1.30 17.84
CA PRO A 53 -7.10 2.62 17.43
C PRO A 53 -8.04 3.33 16.46
N SER A 54 -7.97 4.68 16.46
CA SER A 54 -8.78 5.52 15.57
C SER A 54 -8.39 5.26 14.11
N PRO A 55 -9.34 5.28 13.15
CA PRO A 55 -9.06 5.06 11.72
C PRO A 55 -8.30 6.25 11.07
N THR A 56 -7.76 7.16 11.86
CA THR A 56 -6.93 8.29 11.44
C THR A 56 -5.55 8.16 12.08
N VAL A 57 -4.50 8.17 11.25
CA VAL A 57 -3.11 8.05 11.69
C VAL A 57 -2.33 9.28 11.26
N HIS A 58 -1.66 9.89 12.23
CA HIS A 58 -0.71 10.96 12.03
C HIS A 58 0.69 10.36 11.94
N LEU A 59 1.29 10.50 10.76
CA LEU A 59 2.60 9.95 10.43
C LEU A 59 3.68 11.04 10.36
N GLY A 60 3.28 12.29 10.12
CA GLY A 60 4.22 13.42 10.04
C GLY A 60 5.30 13.20 8.96
N THR A 61 6.54 13.56 9.30
CA THR A 61 7.72 13.34 8.43
C THR A 61 8.39 11.98 8.62
N SER A 62 7.79 11.06 9.40
CA SER A 62 8.42 9.79 9.74
C SER A 62 8.47 8.79 8.57
N CYS A 63 7.65 9.01 7.55
CA CYS A 63 7.56 8.21 6.34
C CYS A 63 8.48 8.78 5.26
N THR A 64 9.79 8.56 5.41
CA THR A 64 10.77 9.02 4.43
C THR A 64 10.56 8.32 3.10
N GLY A 65 10.46 9.09 2.02
CA GLY A 65 10.24 8.55 0.67
C GLY A 65 8.78 8.21 0.36
N PHE A 66 7.81 8.64 1.20
CA PHE A 66 6.41 8.62 0.82
C PHE A 66 6.22 9.32 -0.53
N SER A 67 5.65 8.58 -1.47
CA SER A 67 5.31 9.08 -2.79
C SER A 67 3.88 8.66 -3.07
N ASP A 68 3.08 9.55 -3.63
CA ASP A 68 1.70 9.27 -3.93
C ASP A 68 1.58 8.28 -5.10
N GLY A 69 1.28 7.02 -4.79
CA GLY A 69 1.07 5.95 -5.76
C GLY A 69 -0.40 5.64 -6.05
N GLY A 70 -1.32 6.38 -5.42
CA GLY A 70 -2.75 6.08 -5.44
C GLY A 70 -3.20 5.11 -4.34
N SER A 71 -4.51 5.14 -4.05
CA SER A 71 -5.15 4.31 -3.03
C SER A 71 -5.20 2.83 -3.45
N PRO A 72 -5.00 1.85 -2.54
CA PRO A 72 -4.84 2.02 -1.09
C PRO A 72 -3.41 2.41 -0.64
N TYR A 73 -3.33 3.25 0.38
CA TYR A 73 -2.09 3.70 1.00
C TYR A 73 -1.69 2.74 2.12
N VAL A 74 -0.57 2.05 1.97
CA VAL A 74 -0.10 1.07 2.96
C VAL A 74 1.11 1.63 3.69
N PHE A 75 1.02 1.78 5.01
CA PHE A 75 2.07 2.29 5.86
C PHE A 75 2.55 1.21 6.83
N LYS A 76 3.83 0.85 6.76
CA LYS A 76 4.49 0.00 7.76
C LYS A 76 5.08 0.89 8.83
N ILE A 77 4.54 0.85 10.04
CA ILE A 77 4.89 1.77 11.13
C ILE A 77 5.65 0.98 12.19
N ALA A 78 6.91 1.34 12.41
CA ALA A 78 7.76 0.65 13.38
C ALA A 78 7.28 0.87 14.82
N TYR A 79 6.86 2.09 15.15
CA TYR A 79 6.30 2.45 16.46
C TYR A 79 4.98 3.22 16.31
N PHE A 80 3.87 2.68 16.79
CA PHE A 80 2.57 3.32 16.71
C PHE A 80 1.95 3.54 18.08
N ASN A 81 1.57 4.79 18.38
CA ASN A 81 0.93 5.13 19.64
C ASN A 81 -0.56 5.41 19.43
N ALA A 82 -1.41 4.51 19.93
CA ALA A 82 -2.84 4.74 19.96
C ALA A 82 -3.20 5.48 21.26
N ILE A 83 -3.73 6.70 21.12
CA ILE A 83 -4.05 7.59 22.24
C ILE A 83 -5.57 7.65 22.36
N SER A 84 -6.10 7.26 23.53
CA SER A 84 -7.50 7.47 23.86
C SER A 84 -7.64 8.75 24.66
N THR A 85 -8.59 9.62 24.30
CA THR A 85 -8.90 10.79 25.13
C THR A 85 -9.97 10.48 26.19
N GLN A 86 -10.59 9.29 26.13
CA GLN A 86 -11.62 8.86 27.09
C GLN A 86 -11.02 8.37 28.40
N GLN A 87 -9.87 7.69 28.31
CA GLN A 87 -9.04 7.33 29.44
C GLN A 87 -7.62 7.68 29.02
N PRO A 88 -6.80 8.36 29.86
CA PRO A 88 -5.46 8.82 29.51
C PRO A 88 -4.48 7.63 29.42
N TYR A 89 -4.76 6.70 28.52
CA TYR A 89 -3.97 5.53 28.21
C TYR A 89 -3.45 5.66 26.79
N ASN A 90 -2.15 5.48 26.70
CA ASN A 90 -1.42 5.35 25.45
C ASN A 90 -1.09 3.87 25.28
N THR A 91 -1.54 3.28 24.19
CA THR A 91 -1.23 1.89 23.87
C THR A 91 -0.19 1.88 22.75
N PRO A 92 1.08 1.54 23.06
CA PRO A 92 2.11 1.40 22.05
C PRO A 92 1.98 0.05 21.34
N TYR A 93 2.02 0.09 20.01
CA TYR A 93 2.12 -1.07 19.12
C TYR A 93 3.40 -0.96 18.30
N TYR A 94 3.94 -2.11 17.90
CA TYR A 94 5.22 -2.17 17.18
C TYR A 94 5.06 -2.96 15.89
N ASN A 95 5.74 -2.52 14.83
CA ASN A 95 5.76 -3.18 13.52
C ASN A 95 4.36 -3.41 12.92
N ILE A 96 3.46 -2.45 13.08
CA ILE A 96 2.11 -2.57 12.55
C ILE A 96 2.06 -2.19 11.07
N THR A 97 1.04 -2.66 10.38
CA THR A 97 0.70 -2.19 9.03
C THR A 97 -0.65 -1.50 9.05
N ALA A 98 -0.69 -0.24 8.62
CA ALA A 98 -1.90 0.54 8.46
C ALA A 98 -2.24 0.67 6.97
N THR A 99 -3.41 0.19 6.56
CA THR A 99 -3.92 0.31 5.18
C THR A 99 -5.03 1.35 5.18
N CYS A 100 -4.79 2.49 4.55
CA CYS A 100 -5.65 3.67 4.55
C CYS A 100 -6.18 3.98 3.15
N THR A 101 -7.33 4.65 3.08
CA THR A 101 -8.01 4.93 1.79
C THR A 101 -7.77 6.35 1.29
N ALA A 102 -7.43 7.28 2.19
CA ALA A 102 -7.11 8.66 1.89
C ALA A 102 -5.94 9.17 2.74
N TYR A 103 -5.30 10.23 2.26
CA TYR A 103 -4.30 10.98 3.03
C TYR A 103 -4.45 12.48 2.79
N SER A 104 -3.92 13.27 3.71
CA SER A 104 -3.67 14.69 3.57
C SER A 104 -2.20 14.93 3.90
N TYR A 105 -1.50 15.65 3.02
CA TYR A 105 -0.08 15.98 3.20
C TYR A 105 0.12 17.48 3.06
N SER A 106 0.63 18.12 4.12
CA SER A 106 0.95 19.55 4.13
C SER A 106 2.46 19.83 4.12
N GLY A 107 3.28 18.86 3.67
CA GLY A 107 4.74 18.95 3.61
C GLY A 107 5.45 18.37 4.84
N THR A 108 5.00 18.72 6.05
CA THR A 108 5.52 18.12 7.30
C THR A 108 4.53 17.16 7.95
N ASP A 109 3.26 17.34 7.65
CA ASP A 109 2.17 16.64 8.30
C ASP A 109 1.50 15.71 7.30
N LEU A 110 1.88 14.43 7.37
CA LEU A 110 1.18 13.35 6.70
C LEU A 110 0.13 12.77 7.64
N VAL A 111 -1.14 12.89 7.27
CA VAL A 111 -2.27 12.33 8.01
C VAL A 111 -3.03 11.40 7.07
N ALA A 112 -3.11 10.12 7.43
CA ALA A 112 -3.85 9.11 6.69
C ALA A 112 -5.19 8.82 7.38
N THR A 113 -6.25 8.61 6.60
CA THR A 113 -7.61 8.37 7.09
C THR A 113 -8.25 7.14 6.44
N GLY A 114 -9.27 6.58 7.09
CA GLY A 114 -9.90 5.33 6.66
C GLY A 114 -8.97 4.13 6.85
N CYS A 115 -8.09 4.19 7.86
CA CYS A 115 -7.09 3.18 8.11
C CYS A 115 -7.66 1.93 8.79
N THR A 116 -7.24 0.77 8.30
CA THR A 116 -7.38 -0.53 8.96
C THR A 116 -6.00 -1.02 9.40
N PHE A 117 -5.93 -1.69 10.55
CA PHE A 117 -4.68 -2.03 11.20
C PHE A 117 -4.47 -3.54 11.25
N SER A 118 -3.26 -3.98 10.92
CA SER A 118 -2.77 -5.34 11.16
C SER A 118 -1.62 -5.26 12.16
N PHE A 119 -1.74 -6.03 13.25
CA PHE A 119 -0.79 -6.12 14.35
C PHE A 119 0.04 -7.41 14.28
#